data_AF-A0A2B6R5X5-F1
#
_entry.id   AF-A0A2B6R5X5-F1
#
_cell.length_a   1.000
_cell.length_b   1.000
_cell.length_c   1.000
_cell.angle_alpha   90.00
_cell.angle_beta   90.00
_cell.angle_gamma   90.00
#
_symmetry.space_group_name_H-M   'P 1'
#
loop_
_entity.id
_entity.type
_entity.pdbx_description
1 polymer ?
#
loop_
_entity_poly.entity_id
_entity_poly.type
_entity_poly.pdbx_seq_one_letter_code
_entity_poly.pdbx_strand_id
1 'polypeptide(L)'
;MEKKLIFSYLLTKLSAAFVLYFSFAILFFITNNFDLYELSDVTYNILYNPFAYVLFFYAILCSLIIDKLSSKQTSITKKGLLYIICGYLFFLPFQLFSHDSFTYFFIAGSIGAICAIFFYLCTYVSQQTKWFRYSIPILIPILFITIASIDFTKKEHWIEHTTKNEFEATFSYLNGEHKIPIRAQKGEALEINVQFLIEENGNYGHGLRFSSEFSRSEPVSEINENTYLLSVTKAGTYYIVVTGNNLKGKIKASWKVQ
;
A
#
# COMPACT_ATOMS: atom_id res chain seq x y z
N MET A 1 11.13 -2.06 37.10
CA MET A 1 10.17 -1.14 36.43
C MET A 1 8.86 -1.89 36.29
N GLU A 2 7.81 -1.47 37.00
CA GLU A 2 6.54 -2.21 37.07
C GLU A 2 5.93 -2.45 35.68
N LYS A 3 5.44 -3.67 35.41
CA LYS A 3 4.91 -4.09 34.10
C LYS A 3 3.88 -3.09 33.50
N LYS A 4 3.08 -2.44 34.35
CA LYS A 4 2.10 -1.41 33.96
C LYS A 4 2.75 -0.18 33.31
N LEU A 5 3.93 0.24 33.79
CA LEU A 5 4.67 1.38 33.25
C LEU A 5 5.26 1.07 31.87
N ILE A 6 5.78 -0.16 31.68
CA ILE A 6 6.30 -0.62 30.38
C ILE A 6 5.18 -0.71 29.35
N PHE A 7 4.05 -1.33 29.71
CA PHE A 7 2.91 -1.47 28.80
C PHE A 7 2.36 -0.10 28.37
N SER A 8 2.14 0.79 29.33
CA SER A 8 1.69 2.15 29.06
C SER A 8 2.67 2.90 28.16
N TYR A 9 3.97 2.73 28.37
CA TYR A 9 5.00 3.37 27.57
C TYR A 9 5.01 2.85 26.13
N LEU A 10 4.98 1.53 25.91
CA LEU A 10 4.89 0.94 24.57
C LEU A 10 3.63 1.39 23.83
N LEU A 11 2.52 1.47 24.55
CA LEU A 11 1.25 1.93 23.99
C LEU A 11 1.35 3.37 23.46
N THR A 12 2.13 4.25 24.11
CA THR A 12 2.34 5.62 23.57
C THR A 12 3.00 5.62 22.20
N LYS A 13 4.00 4.76 21.99
CA LYS A 13 4.72 4.64 20.72
C LYS A 13 3.83 4.01 19.65
N LEU A 14 3.03 3.02 20.05
CA LEU A 14 2.07 2.37 19.18
C LEU A 14 0.99 3.34 18.69
N SER A 15 0.43 4.18 19.57
CA SER A 15 -0.54 5.21 19.16
C SER A 15 0.07 6.20 18.17
N ALA A 16 1.31 6.64 18.41
CA ALA A 16 1.99 7.57 17.53
C ALA A 16 2.24 6.96 16.14
N ALA A 17 2.61 5.68 16.06
CA ALA A 17 2.77 4.96 14.81
C ALA A 17 1.45 4.87 14.04
N PHE A 18 0.36 4.48 14.70
CA PHE A 18 -0.95 4.41 14.05
C PHE A 18 -1.46 5.76 13.57
N VAL A 19 -1.25 6.83 14.32
CA VAL A 19 -1.62 8.19 13.86
C VAL A 19 -0.80 8.60 12.65
N LEU A 20 0.51 8.33 12.62
CA LEU A 20 1.34 8.59 11.44
C LEU A 20 0.78 7.91 10.19
N TYR A 21 0.47 6.62 10.29
CA TYR A 21 -0.11 5.85 9.17
C TYR A 21 -1.49 6.37 8.75
N PHE A 22 -2.33 6.74 9.72
CA PHE A 22 -3.63 7.32 9.44
C PHE A 22 -3.52 8.70 8.77
N SER A 23 -2.56 9.53 9.18
CA SER A 23 -2.27 10.79 8.49
C SER A 23 -1.80 10.55 7.06
N PHE A 24 -0.99 9.53 6.80
CA PHE A 24 -0.63 9.14 5.43
C PHE A 24 -1.85 8.71 4.60
N ALA A 25 -2.74 7.89 5.17
CA ALA A 25 -3.96 7.46 4.50
C ALA A 25 -4.88 8.65 4.17
N ILE A 26 -5.03 9.62 5.09
CA ILE A 26 -5.79 10.85 4.85
C ILE A 26 -5.14 11.70 3.77
N LEU A 27 -3.83 11.93 3.83
CA LEU A 27 -3.12 12.71 2.82
C LEU A 27 -3.32 12.09 1.43
N PHE A 28 -3.16 10.77 1.34
CA PHE A 28 -3.40 10.03 0.09
C PHE A 28 -4.85 10.16 -0.39
N PHE A 29 -5.83 10.07 0.52
CA PHE A 29 -7.24 10.25 0.18
C PHE A 29 -7.52 11.64 -0.41
N ILE A 30 -6.93 12.68 0.19
CA ILE A 30 -7.08 14.06 -0.29
C ILE A 30 -6.41 14.24 -1.65
N THR A 31 -5.20 13.72 -1.85
CA THR A 31 -4.47 13.86 -3.12
C THR A 31 -5.11 13.10 -4.27
N ASN A 32 -5.89 12.04 -3.97
CA ASN A 32 -6.64 11.26 -4.96
C ASN A 32 -8.10 11.69 -5.07
N ASN A 33 -8.41 12.98 -4.85
CA ASN A 33 -9.75 13.56 -5.03
C ASN A 33 -10.87 12.81 -4.28
N PHE A 34 -10.57 12.31 -3.08
CA PHE A 34 -11.52 11.57 -2.24
C PHE A 34 -12.00 10.24 -2.87
N ASP A 35 -11.14 9.57 -3.64
CA ASP A 35 -11.43 8.25 -4.19
C ASP A 35 -11.38 7.15 -3.11
N LEU A 36 -12.53 6.53 -2.85
CA LEU A 36 -12.68 5.49 -1.84
C LEU A 36 -12.05 4.15 -2.25
N TYR A 37 -11.98 3.86 -3.55
CA TYR A 37 -11.31 2.64 -4.03
C TYR A 37 -9.80 2.75 -3.82
N GLU A 38 -9.20 3.88 -4.20
CA GLU A 38 -7.77 4.16 -4.00
C GLU A 38 -7.42 4.17 -2.50
N LEU A 39 -8.28 4.75 -1.65
CA LEU A 39 -8.12 4.70 -0.19
C LEU A 39 -8.16 3.26 0.33
N SER A 40 -9.09 2.43 -0.17
CA SER A 40 -9.19 1.02 0.21
C SER A 40 -7.96 0.23 -0.19
N ASP A 41 -7.45 0.42 -1.41
CA ASP A 41 -6.25 -0.27 -1.85
C ASP A 41 -5.00 0.15 -1.06
N VAL A 42 -4.81 1.45 -0.79
CA VAL A 42 -3.70 1.91 0.08
C VAL A 42 -3.83 1.37 1.50
N THR A 43 -5.03 1.36 2.06
CA THR A 43 -5.26 0.82 3.41
C THR A 43 -4.98 -0.68 3.47
N TYR A 44 -5.38 -1.43 2.44
CA TYR A 44 -5.01 -2.83 2.29
C TYR A 44 -3.49 -2.99 2.25
N ASN A 45 -2.79 -2.19 1.44
CA ASN A 45 -1.33 -2.25 1.35
C ASN A 45 -0.66 -1.92 2.69
N ILE A 46 -1.17 -0.96 3.45
CA ILE A 46 -0.70 -0.68 4.81
C ILE A 46 -0.85 -1.91 5.73
N LEU A 47 -1.97 -2.62 5.62
CA LEU A 47 -2.26 -3.78 6.46
C LEU A 47 -1.53 -5.05 6.05
N TYR A 48 -1.22 -5.26 4.77
CA TYR A 48 -0.75 -6.57 4.29
C TYR A 48 0.61 -6.52 3.59
N ASN A 49 1.18 -5.34 3.33
CA ASN A 49 2.51 -5.23 2.74
C ASN A 49 3.60 -5.36 3.84
N PRO A 50 4.53 -6.32 3.74
CA PRO A 50 5.64 -6.47 4.68
C PRO A 50 6.47 -5.20 4.88
N PHE A 51 6.62 -4.39 3.84
CA PHE A 51 7.40 -3.15 3.89
C PHE A 51 6.77 -2.10 4.81
N ALA A 52 5.43 -2.05 4.88
CA ALA A 52 4.73 -1.19 5.83
C ALA A 52 5.08 -1.60 7.27
N TYR A 53 5.14 -2.90 7.57
CA TYR A 53 5.55 -3.35 8.90
C TYR A 53 7.00 -3.00 9.23
N VAL A 54 7.92 -3.08 8.26
CA VAL A 54 9.33 -2.66 8.45
C VAL A 54 9.40 -1.20 8.88
N LEU A 55 8.72 -0.30 8.15
CA LEU A 55 8.66 1.13 8.48
C LEU A 55 7.99 1.38 9.84
N PHE A 56 6.90 0.67 10.14
CA PHE A 56 6.16 0.78 11.39
C PHE A 56 7.04 0.43 12.60
N PHE A 57 7.71 -0.72 12.57
CA PHE A 57 8.59 -1.15 13.64
C PHE A 57 9.86 -0.31 13.71
N TYR A 58 10.39 0.13 12.57
CA TYR A 58 11.54 1.03 12.51
C TYR A 58 11.27 2.32 13.30
N ALA A 59 10.14 2.99 13.07
CA ALA A 59 9.78 4.22 13.76
C ALA A 59 9.73 4.04 15.29
N ILE A 60 9.14 2.93 15.75
CA ILE A 60 9.06 2.58 17.18
C ILE A 60 10.46 2.32 17.74
N LEU A 61 11.26 1.48 17.09
CA LEU A 61 12.62 1.12 17.54
C LEU A 61 13.53 2.33 17.64
N CYS A 62 13.55 3.19 16.61
CA CYS A 62 14.29 4.45 16.64
C CYS A 62 13.86 5.31 17.81
N SER A 63 12.54 5.43 18.05
CA SER A 63 12.05 6.19 19.19
C SER A 63 12.50 5.62 20.54
N LEU A 64 12.57 4.31 20.70
CA LEU A 64 13.06 3.66 21.93
C LEU A 64 14.55 3.94 22.14
N ILE A 65 15.34 3.86 21.06
CA ILE A 65 16.78 4.15 21.08
C ILE A 65 17.00 5.63 21.45
N ILE A 66 16.26 6.56 20.81
CA ILE A 66 16.35 7.99 21.10
C ILE A 66 15.98 8.28 22.55
N ASP A 67 14.92 7.67 23.08
CA ASP A 67 14.53 7.84 24.48
C ASP A 67 15.60 7.33 25.45
N LYS A 68 16.29 6.23 25.13
CA LYS A 68 17.40 5.68 25.92
C LYS A 68 18.65 6.55 25.85
N LEU A 69 18.97 7.12 24.69
CA LEU A 69 20.08 8.07 24.52
C LEU A 69 19.77 9.44 25.12
N SER A 70 18.50 9.85 25.15
CA SER A 70 18.08 11.12 25.73
C SER A 70 18.09 11.02 27.26
N SER A 71 19.17 11.50 27.88
CA SER A 71 19.20 11.71 29.34
C SER A 71 18.15 12.73 29.79
N LYS A 72 17.85 12.80 31.08
CA LYS A 72 16.98 13.84 31.68
C LYS A 72 17.40 15.28 31.34
N GLN A 73 18.66 15.50 30.94
CA GLN A 73 19.22 16.82 30.61
C GLN A 73 19.15 17.17 29.11
N THR A 74 18.65 16.28 28.26
CA THR A 74 18.62 16.51 26.81
C THR A 74 17.51 17.49 26.45
N SER A 75 17.87 18.64 25.86
CA SER A 75 16.90 19.64 25.40
C SER A 75 15.96 19.07 24.33
N ILE A 76 14.73 19.60 24.26
CA ILE A 76 13.72 19.23 23.26
C ILE A 76 14.30 19.33 21.83
N THR A 77 15.15 20.34 21.57
CA THR A 77 15.83 20.56 20.29
C THR A 77 16.79 19.44 19.92
N LYS A 78 17.62 18.97 20.86
CA LYS A 78 18.54 17.86 20.64
C LYS A 78 17.79 16.56 20.36
N LYS A 79 16.68 16.34 21.08
CA LYS A 79 15.82 15.18 20.83
C LYS A 79 15.20 15.23 19.43
N GLY A 80 14.69 16.38 19.01
CA GLY A 80 14.19 16.59 17.64
C GLY A 80 15.23 16.32 16.56
N LEU A 81 16.48 16.78 16.75
CA LEU A 81 17.58 16.49 15.83
C LEU A 81 17.87 14.99 15.70
N LEU A 82 17.81 14.23 16.81
CA LEU A 82 17.98 12.78 16.76
C LEU A 82 16.87 12.11 15.95
N TYR A 83 15.62 12.58 16.04
CA TYR A 83 14.52 12.09 15.20
C TYR A 83 14.76 12.40 13.72
N ILE A 84 15.20 13.62 13.38
CA ILE A 84 15.55 13.99 12.00
C ILE A 84 16.64 13.05 11.45
N ILE A 85 17.72 12.85 12.21
CA ILE A 85 18.82 11.96 11.82
C ILE A 85 18.30 10.53 11.61
N CYS A 86 17.49 9.99 12.52
CA CYS A 86 16.89 8.67 12.33
C CYS A 86 15.98 8.61 11.10
N GLY A 87 15.17 9.65 10.82
CA GLY A 87 14.33 9.71 9.63
C GLY A 87 15.14 9.63 8.33
N TYR A 88 16.29 10.29 8.27
CA TYR A 88 17.22 10.19 7.13
C TYR A 88 17.94 8.85 7.06
N LEU A 89 18.40 8.32 8.21
CA LEU A 89 19.20 7.09 8.28
C LEU A 89 18.48 5.87 7.70
N PHE A 90 17.15 5.85 7.68
CA PHE A 90 16.41 4.74 7.06
C PHE A 90 16.73 4.59 5.56
N PHE A 91 16.86 5.70 4.83
CA PHE A 91 16.99 5.70 3.38
C PHE A 91 18.45 5.61 2.89
N LEU A 92 19.42 5.95 3.74
CA LEU A 92 20.84 5.97 3.37
C LEU A 92 21.41 4.61 2.94
N PRO A 93 21.11 3.47 3.59
CA PRO A 93 21.62 2.17 3.15
C PRO A 93 21.16 1.81 1.74
N PHE A 94 19.93 2.16 1.36
CA PHE A 94 19.40 1.87 0.02
C PHE A 94 20.16 2.63 -1.08
N GLN A 95 20.67 3.83 -0.78
CA GLN A 95 21.53 4.56 -1.71
C GLN A 95 22.78 3.77 -2.12
N LEU A 96 23.33 2.94 -1.23
CA LEU A 96 24.54 2.16 -1.51
C LEU A 96 24.26 0.96 -2.44
N PHE A 97 23.01 0.50 -2.51
CA PHE A 97 22.62 -0.70 -3.27
C PHE A 97 21.75 -0.40 -4.49
N SER A 98 21.22 0.80 -4.61
CA SER A 98 20.38 1.23 -5.73
C SER A 98 21.17 2.00 -6.79
N HIS A 99 20.74 1.88 -8.05
CA HIS A 99 21.23 2.71 -9.17
C HIS A 99 20.53 4.08 -9.27
N ASP A 100 19.65 4.40 -8.32
CA ASP A 100 18.86 5.63 -8.32
C ASP A 100 19.71 6.88 -8.02
N SER A 101 19.22 8.03 -8.50
CA SER A 101 19.91 9.31 -8.32
C SER A 101 19.98 9.72 -6.84
N PHE A 102 21.06 10.43 -6.47
CA PHE A 102 21.22 11.02 -5.13
C PHE A 102 20.04 11.90 -4.72
N THR A 103 19.45 12.65 -5.67
CA THR A 103 18.30 13.53 -5.43
C THR A 103 17.09 12.77 -4.90
N TYR A 104 16.85 11.54 -5.39
CA TYR A 104 15.76 10.71 -4.90
C TYR A 104 15.92 10.39 -3.41
N PHE A 105 17.10 9.93 -2.99
CA PHE A 105 17.39 9.62 -1.59
C PHE A 105 17.36 10.85 -0.69
N PHE A 106 17.77 12.01 -1.21
CA PHE A 106 17.66 13.26 -0.48
C PHE A 106 16.19 13.61 -0.17
N ILE A 107 15.30 13.52 -1.18
CA ILE A 107 13.86 13.76 -1.02
C ILE A 107 13.24 12.72 -0.08
N ALA A 108 13.52 11.44 -0.27
CA ALA A 108 13.01 10.37 0.59
C ALA A 108 13.45 10.55 2.04
N GLY A 109 14.72 10.90 2.27
CA GLY A 109 15.25 11.23 3.59
C GLY A 109 14.57 12.45 4.23
N SER A 110 14.29 13.51 3.45
CA SER A 110 13.52 14.67 3.93
C SER A 110 12.11 14.30 4.36
N ILE A 111 11.40 13.48 3.58
CA ILE A 111 10.08 12.96 3.94
C ILE A 111 10.18 12.15 5.23
N GLY A 112 11.17 11.26 5.33
CA GLY A 112 11.47 10.49 6.53
C GLY A 112 11.69 11.35 7.78
N ALA A 113 12.43 12.45 7.65
CA ALA A 113 12.66 13.40 8.74
C ALA A 113 11.38 14.11 9.20
N ILE A 114 10.54 14.56 8.25
CA ILE A 114 9.23 15.16 8.55
C ILE A 114 8.36 14.17 9.31
N CYS A 115 8.29 12.92 8.84
CA CYS A 115 7.55 11.84 9.50
C CYS A 115 8.09 11.55 10.90
N ALA A 116 9.41 11.56 11.10
CA ALA A 116 10.03 11.33 12.40
C ALA A 116 9.70 12.44 13.41
N ILE A 117 9.68 13.71 12.98
CA ILE A 117 9.24 14.83 13.83
C ILE A 117 7.75 14.70 14.15
N PHE A 118 6.91 14.39 13.15
CA PHE A 118 5.48 14.20 13.37
C PHE A 118 5.20 13.04 14.34
N PHE A 119 5.92 11.93 14.20
CA PHE A 119 5.87 10.81 15.14
C PHE A 119 6.26 11.24 16.57
N TYR A 120 7.30 12.06 16.71
CA TYR A 120 7.72 12.60 18.01
C TYR A 120 6.64 13.48 18.64
N LEU A 121 5.98 14.34 17.84
CA LEU A 121 4.83 15.14 18.30
C LEU A 121 3.66 14.25 18.76
N CYS A 122 3.31 13.23 17.97
CA CYS A 122 2.25 12.27 18.32
C CYS A 122 2.59 11.50 19.61
N THR A 123 3.87 11.16 19.79
CA THR A 123 4.36 10.51 21.02
C THR A 123 4.15 11.42 22.23
N TYR A 124 4.48 12.72 22.11
CA TYR A 124 4.28 13.69 23.18
C TYR A 124 2.79 13.84 23.54
N VAL A 125 1.91 13.95 22.54
CA VAL A 125 0.45 14.01 22.75
C VAL A 125 -0.08 12.75 23.44
N SER A 126 0.40 11.57 23.03
CA SER A 126 0.01 10.29 23.61
C SER A 126 0.46 10.12 25.07
N GLN A 127 1.57 10.74 25.45
CA GLN A 127 2.02 10.76 26.84
C GLN A 127 1.11 11.59 27.75
N GLN A 128 0.60 12.72 27.25
CA GLN A 128 -0.25 13.63 28.02
C GLN A 128 -1.71 13.15 28.09
N THR A 129 -2.21 12.49 27.04
CA THR A 129 -3.63 12.17 26.90
C THR A 129 -3.90 10.67 26.99
N LYS A 130 -4.47 10.23 28.13
CA LYS A 130 -4.82 8.80 28.35
C LYS A 130 -5.76 8.27 27.26
N TRP A 131 -6.80 9.02 26.89
CA TRP A 131 -7.76 8.58 25.87
C TRP A 131 -7.08 8.32 24.52
N PHE A 132 -6.20 9.23 24.08
CA PHE A 132 -5.43 9.07 22.85
C PHE A 132 -4.55 7.81 22.91
N ARG A 133 -3.86 7.61 24.03
CA ARG A 133 -2.99 6.45 24.24
C ARG A 133 -3.72 5.11 24.11
N TYR A 134 -4.89 4.98 24.74
CA TYR A 134 -5.60 3.69 24.78
C TYR A 134 -6.53 3.46 23.59
N SER A 135 -7.14 4.51 23.03
CA SER A 135 -8.18 4.34 21.99
C SER A 135 -7.58 4.21 20.59
N ILE A 136 -6.54 4.98 20.28
CA ILE A 136 -5.95 5.05 18.92
C ILE A 136 -5.46 3.68 18.42
N PRO A 137 -4.71 2.88 19.20
CA PRO A 137 -4.22 1.58 18.74
C PRO A 137 -5.33 0.53 18.52
N ILE A 138 -6.57 0.84 18.90
CA ILE A 138 -7.74 -0.03 18.69
C ILE A 138 -8.57 0.51 17.53
N LEU A 139 -8.90 1.81 17.55
CA LEU A 139 -9.79 2.43 16.58
C LEU A 139 -9.19 2.45 15.17
N ILE A 140 -7.90 2.82 15.03
CA ILE A 140 -7.27 2.95 13.71
C ILE A 140 -7.16 1.59 13.00
N PRO A 141 -6.69 0.50 13.64
CA PRO A 141 -6.71 -0.82 13.03
C PRO A 141 -8.11 -1.29 12.61
N ILE A 142 -9.12 -1.10 13.46
CA ILE A 142 -10.51 -1.49 13.13
C ILE A 142 -10.99 -0.71 11.90
N LEU A 143 -10.73 0.61 11.87
CA LEU A 143 -11.09 1.45 10.73
C LEU A 143 -10.38 0.97 9.45
N PHE A 144 -9.08 0.68 9.52
CA PHE A 144 -8.32 0.20 8.38
C PHE A 144 -8.84 -1.14 7.87
N ILE A 145 -9.11 -2.10 8.76
CA ILE A 145 -9.68 -3.40 8.40
C ILE A 145 -11.04 -3.22 7.73
N THR A 146 -11.88 -2.32 8.28
CA THR A 146 -13.21 -2.04 7.74
C THR A 146 -13.13 -1.47 6.33
N ILE A 147 -12.31 -0.44 6.12
CA ILE A 147 -12.13 0.20 4.80
C ILE A 147 -11.57 -0.81 3.80
N ALA A 148 -10.51 -1.56 4.17
CA ALA A 148 -9.86 -2.52 3.28
C ALA A 148 -10.72 -3.75 2.94
N SER A 149 -11.79 -4.01 3.70
CA SER A 149 -12.71 -5.12 3.45
C SER A 149 -13.90 -4.76 2.56
N ILE A 150 -14.15 -3.46 2.34
CA ILE A 150 -15.24 -2.99 1.49
C ILE A 150 -14.75 -2.88 0.05
N ASP A 151 -15.49 -3.49 -0.88
CA ASP A 151 -15.31 -3.28 -2.31
C ASP A 151 -15.98 -1.96 -2.73
N PHE A 152 -15.16 -0.96 -3.03
CA PHE A 152 -15.62 0.35 -3.51
C PHE A 152 -15.63 0.45 -5.04
N THR A 153 -15.48 -0.68 -5.74
CA THR A 153 -15.49 -0.70 -7.20
C THR A 153 -16.82 -0.18 -7.76
N LYS A 154 -16.73 0.78 -8.68
CA LYS A 154 -17.85 1.34 -9.43
C LYS A 154 -17.70 1.03 -10.90
N LYS A 155 -18.79 0.55 -11.51
CA LYS A 155 -18.87 0.23 -12.94
C LYS A 155 -20.19 0.77 -13.48
N GLU A 156 -20.14 1.49 -14.59
CA GLU A 156 -21.34 1.97 -15.29
C GLU A 156 -21.36 1.52 -16.75
N HIS A 157 -22.56 1.17 -17.23
CA HIS A 157 -22.79 0.62 -18.57
C HIS A 157 -21.81 -0.50 -18.94
N TRP A 158 -21.51 -1.38 -17.97
CA TRP A 158 -20.61 -2.50 -18.14
C TRP A 158 -21.27 -3.62 -18.94
N ILE A 159 -20.82 -3.81 -20.17
CA ILE A 159 -21.29 -4.86 -21.08
C ILE A 159 -20.13 -5.81 -21.32
N GLU A 160 -20.21 -7.02 -20.76
CA GLU A 160 -19.19 -8.05 -20.87
C GLU A 160 -19.62 -9.20 -21.80
N HIS A 161 -18.64 -9.70 -22.55
CA HIS A 161 -18.74 -10.87 -23.41
C HIS A 161 -17.55 -11.77 -23.14
N THR A 162 -17.81 -12.96 -22.59
CA THR A 162 -16.78 -13.93 -22.21
C THR A 162 -16.98 -15.20 -23.01
N THR A 163 -15.92 -15.66 -23.68
CA THR A 163 -15.85 -16.98 -24.32
C THR A 163 -14.98 -17.91 -23.47
N LYS A 164 -14.57 -19.06 -24.02
CA LYS A 164 -13.70 -20.00 -23.31
C LYS A 164 -12.29 -19.43 -23.04
N ASN A 165 -11.80 -18.59 -23.95
CA ASN A 165 -10.40 -18.14 -24.00
C ASN A 165 -10.26 -16.64 -24.25
N GLU A 166 -11.37 -15.92 -24.33
CA GLU A 166 -11.40 -14.49 -24.64
C GLU A 166 -12.42 -13.80 -23.74
N PHE A 167 -12.15 -12.53 -23.46
CA PHE A 167 -12.98 -11.64 -22.69
C PHE A 167 -12.97 -10.27 -23.37
N GLU A 168 -14.14 -9.70 -23.57
CA GLU A 168 -14.29 -8.32 -23.98
C GLU A 168 -15.29 -7.61 -23.07
N ALA A 169 -14.96 -6.41 -22.60
CA ALA A 169 -15.89 -5.56 -21.86
C ALA A 169 -15.85 -4.13 -22.37
N THR A 170 -17.02 -3.54 -22.60
CA THR A 170 -17.18 -2.11 -22.90
C THR A 170 -17.87 -1.44 -21.72
N PHE A 171 -17.42 -0.25 -21.33
CA PHE A 171 -17.94 0.48 -20.17
C PHE A 171 -17.85 1.99 -20.35
N SER A 172 -18.81 2.71 -19.77
CA SER A 172 -18.77 4.17 -19.73
C SER A 172 -17.95 4.72 -18.56
N TYR A 173 -17.81 3.92 -17.50
CA TYR A 173 -17.07 4.27 -16.29
C TYR A 173 -16.60 3.01 -15.55
N LEU A 174 -15.32 2.98 -15.18
CA LEU A 174 -14.71 1.97 -14.31
C LEU A 174 -13.81 2.71 -13.30
N ASN A 175 -14.16 2.59 -12.02
CA ASN A 175 -13.31 3.01 -10.92
C ASN A 175 -13.19 1.86 -9.92
N GLY A 176 -12.10 1.10 -9.98
CA GLY A 176 -11.89 -0.08 -9.16
C GLY A 176 -11.31 -1.25 -9.95
N GLU A 177 -11.67 -2.48 -9.56
CA GLU A 177 -11.13 -3.69 -10.18
C GLU A 177 -12.19 -4.62 -10.83
N HIS A 178 -11.77 -5.38 -11.84
CA HIS A 178 -12.52 -6.50 -12.36
C HIS A 178 -11.61 -7.71 -12.54
N LYS A 179 -12.10 -8.88 -12.08
CA LYS A 179 -11.35 -10.13 -12.13
C LYS A 179 -11.94 -11.02 -13.21
N ILE A 180 -11.11 -11.40 -14.18
CA ILE A 180 -11.47 -12.33 -15.26
C ILE A 180 -10.88 -13.70 -14.89
N PRO A 181 -11.72 -14.70 -14.53
CA PRO A 181 -11.24 -15.99 -14.05
C PRO A 181 -10.75 -16.90 -15.18
N ILE A 182 -9.61 -17.55 -14.95
CA ILE A 182 -9.00 -18.57 -15.81
C ILE A 182 -8.74 -19.81 -14.96
N ARG A 183 -9.31 -20.95 -15.35
CA ARG A 183 -9.01 -22.23 -14.69
C ARG A 183 -7.78 -22.84 -15.33
N ALA A 184 -6.81 -23.25 -14.50
CA ALA A 184 -5.59 -23.88 -14.96
C ALA A 184 -5.15 -25.02 -14.03
N GLN A 185 -4.43 -25.97 -14.61
CA GLN A 185 -3.85 -27.13 -13.94
C GLN A 185 -2.38 -26.90 -13.61
N LYS A 186 -1.91 -27.59 -12.58
CA LYS A 186 -0.51 -27.52 -12.16
C LYS A 186 0.42 -27.96 -13.31
N GLY A 187 1.41 -27.12 -13.60
CA GLY A 187 2.41 -27.37 -14.64
C GLY A 187 2.08 -26.72 -15.99
N GLU A 188 0.86 -26.20 -16.17
CA GLU A 188 0.49 -25.43 -17.36
C GLU A 188 1.15 -24.05 -17.35
N ALA A 189 1.25 -23.45 -18.53
CA ALA A 189 1.60 -22.04 -18.69
C ALA A 189 0.43 -21.26 -19.33
N LEU A 190 0.11 -20.10 -18.77
CA LEU A 190 -0.88 -19.19 -19.32
C LEU A 190 -0.17 -18.09 -20.10
N GLU A 191 -0.34 -18.07 -21.41
CA GLU A 191 0.03 -16.95 -22.26
C GLU A 191 -1.19 -16.03 -22.38
N ILE A 192 -1.09 -14.82 -21.85
CA ILE A 192 -2.21 -13.89 -21.67
C ILE A 192 -1.92 -12.61 -22.43
N ASN A 193 -2.83 -12.19 -23.31
CA ASN A 193 -2.78 -10.89 -23.98
C ASN A 193 -3.90 -9.99 -23.44
N VAL A 194 -3.58 -8.77 -22.98
CA VAL A 194 -4.56 -7.80 -22.45
C VAL A 194 -4.38 -6.45 -23.11
N GLN A 195 -5.44 -5.92 -23.71
CA GLN A 195 -5.45 -4.64 -24.40
C GLN A 195 -6.49 -3.71 -23.78
N PHE A 196 -6.06 -2.48 -23.51
CA PHE A 196 -6.91 -1.39 -23.08
C PHE A 196 -7.15 -0.44 -24.27
N LEU A 197 -8.39 -0.35 -24.72
CA LEU A 197 -8.85 0.56 -25.76
C LEU A 197 -9.60 1.72 -25.08
N ILE A 198 -8.84 2.71 -24.61
CA ILE A 198 -9.32 3.81 -23.76
C ILE A 198 -9.66 5.02 -24.63
N GLU A 199 -10.71 5.75 -24.27
CA GLU A 199 -11.00 7.04 -24.93
C GLU A 199 -9.98 8.11 -24.49
N GLU A 200 -9.23 8.69 -25.43
CA GLU A 200 -8.04 9.55 -25.22
C GLU A 200 -8.23 10.83 -24.39
N ASN A 201 -9.45 11.16 -23.95
CA ASN A 201 -9.78 12.48 -23.42
C ASN A 201 -9.56 12.67 -21.90
N GLY A 202 -8.77 11.84 -21.23
CA GLY A 202 -8.48 12.11 -19.81
C GLY A 202 -7.21 11.48 -19.26
N ASN A 203 -6.71 12.10 -18.18
CA ASN A 203 -5.60 11.65 -17.33
C ASN A 203 -5.97 10.38 -16.51
N TYR A 204 -6.65 9.42 -17.13
CA TYR A 204 -7.18 8.25 -16.44
C TYR A 204 -6.15 7.12 -16.42
N GLY A 205 -5.92 6.58 -15.22
CA GLY A 205 -5.03 5.44 -15.02
C GLY A 205 -5.74 4.12 -15.32
N HIS A 206 -5.02 3.19 -15.91
CA HIS A 206 -5.40 1.79 -15.96
C HIS A 206 -4.26 0.95 -15.37
N GLY A 207 -4.59 -0.22 -14.85
CA GLY A 207 -3.61 -1.14 -14.32
C GLY A 207 -3.96 -2.57 -14.64
N LEU A 208 -2.93 -3.40 -14.64
CA LEU A 208 -3.03 -4.82 -14.87
C LEU A 208 -2.22 -5.53 -13.79
N ARG A 209 -2.84 -6.49 -13.12
CA ARG A 209 -2.16 -7.43 -12.25
C ARG A 209 -2.74 -8.81 -12.44
N PHE A 210 -1.96 -9.81 -12.05
CA PHE A 210 -2.39 -11.21 -12.06
C PHE A 210 -2.51 -11.68 -10.63
N SER A 211 -3.56 -12.43 -10.34
CA SER A 211 -3.78 -13.01 -9.02
C SER A 211 -4.27 -14.45 -9.15
N SER A 212 -4.33 -15.16 -8.04
CA SER A 212 -4.95 -16.47 -7.94
C SER A 212 -5.82 -16.55 -6.69
N GLU A 213 -6.56 -17.64 -6.54
CA GLU A 213 -7.22 -17.95 -5.27
C GLU A 213 -6.24 -18.13 -4.10
N PHE A 214 -4.93 -18.25 -4.38
CA PHE A 214 -3.87 -18.42 -3.38
C PHE A 214 -3.08 -17.14 -3.08
N SER A 215 -3.06 -16.18 -3.99
CA SER A 215 -2.27 -14.94 -3.87
C SER A 215 -2.92 -13.75 -4.58
N ARG A 216 -2.87 -12.55 -3.96
CA ARG A 216 -3.32 -11.29 -4.59
C ARG A 216 -2.42 -10.84 -5.74
N SER A 217 -1.18 -11.34 -5.79
CA SER A 217 -0.22 -11.03 -6.85
C SER A 217 0.53 -12.31 -7.25
N GLU A 218 0.43 -12.68 -8.51
CA GLU A 218 1.18 -13.77 -9.12
C GLU A 218 2.33 -13.18 -9.96
N PRO A 219 3.54 -13.73 -9.87
CA PRO A 219 4.64 -13.31 -10.71
C PRO A 219 4.35 -13.67 -12.16
N VAL A 220 4.58 -12.73 -13.06
CA VAL A 220 4.45 -12.93 -14.51
C VAL A 220 5.69 -12.41 -15.22
N SER A 221 5.97 -12.99 -16.38
CA SER A 221 7.00 -12.49 -17.29
C SER A 221 6.32 -11.83 -18.47
N GLU A 222 6.61 -10.55 -18.70
CA GLU A 222 6.22 -9.89 -19.94
C GLU A 222 7.10 -10.41 -21.07
N ILE A 223 6.49 -11.04 -22.07
CA ILE A 223 7.21 -11.66 -23.19
C ILE A 223 7.16 -10.81 -24.45
N ASN A 224 6.09 -10.01 -24.61
CA ASN A 224 5.88 -9.04 -25.68
C ASN A 224 4.97 -7.93 -25.15
N GLU A 225 4.83 -6.85 -25.92
CA GLU A 225 3.86 -5.79 -25.61
C GLU A 225 2.47 -6.39 -25.35
N ASN A 226 1.90 -6.03 -24.20
CA ASN A 226 0.58 -6.49 -23.75
C ASN A 226 0.44 -8.00 -23.58
N THR A 227 1.53 -8.76 -23.59
CA THR A 227 1.52 -10.23 -23.54
C THR A 227 2.38 -10.76 -22.39
N TYR A 228 1.76 -11.56 -21.53
CA TYR A 228 2.33 -12.03 -20.27
C TYR A 228 2.29 -13.54 -20.19
N LEU A 229 3.35 -14.13 -19.63
CA LEU A 229 3.44 -15.54 -19.35
C LEU A 229 3.36 -15.77 -17.83
N LEU A 230 2.38 -16.55 -17.40
CA LEU A 230 2.18 -16.97 -16.03
C LEU A 230 2.37 -18.48 -15.90
N SER A 231 3.28 -18.91 -15.02
CA SER A 231 3.51 -20.33 -14.75
C SER A 231 2.58 -20.84 -13.65
N VAL A 232 1.83 -21.91 -13.93
CA VAL A 232 0.82 -22.44 -13.01
C VAL A 232 1.46 -23.41 -12.02
N THR A 233 1.73 -22.93 -10.81
CA THR A 233 2.37 -23.73 -9.76
C THR A 233 1.40 -24.61 -8.97
N LYS A 234 0.11 -24.24 -8.95
CA LYS A 234 -0.98 -24.96 -8.28
C LYS A 234 -2.21 -24.99 -9.19
N ALA A 235 -2.90 -26.13 -9.23
CA ALA A 235 -4.18 -26.20 -9.92
C ALA A 235 -5.21 -25.35 -9.17
N GLY A 236 -5.96 -24.50 -9.88
CA GLY A 236 -6.92 -23.57 -9.28
C GLY A 236 -7.39 -22.49 -10.24
N THR A 237 -8.05 -21.48 -9.70
CA THR A 237 -8.49 -20.30 -10.46
C THR A 237 -7.45 -19.19 -10.36
N TYR A 238 -6.96 -18.77 -11.53
CA TYR A 238 -6.15 -17.57 -11.73
C TYR A 238 -7.03 -16.44 -12.27
N TYR A 239 -6.62 -15.20 -12.07
CA TYR A 239 -7.39 -14.04 -12.47
C TYR A 239 -6.50 -13.04 -13.17
N ILE A 240 -6.95 -12.60 -14.35
CA ILE A 240 -6.52 -11.33 -14.92
C ILE A 240 -7.30 -10.26 -14.15
N VAL A 241 -6.60 -9.40 -13.42
CA VAL A 241 -7.23 -8.32 -12.66
C VAL A 241 -6.93 -7.02 -13.36
N VAL A 242 -7.96 -6.45 -13.97
CA VAL A 242 -7.91 -5.15 -14.64
C VAL A 242 -8.38 -4.09 -13.66
N THR A 243 -7.64 -3.01 -13.55
CA THR A 243 -8.01 -1.85 -12.72
C THR A 243 -8.20 -0.61 -13.58
N GLY A 244 -9.14 0.23 -13.18
CA GLY A 244 -9.37 1.54 -13.81
C GLY A 244 -9.53 2.61 -12.74
N ASN A 245 -8.98 3.78 -12.99
CA ASN A 245 -9.19 4.99 -12.20
C ASN A 245 -9.99 5.97 -13.05
N ASN A 246 -11.30 6.05 -12.77
CA ASN A 246 -12.28 6.85 -13.53
C ASN A 246 -12.24 6.59 -15.05
N LEU A 247 -12.01 5.34 -15.45
CA LEU A 247 -11.71 4.94 -16.82
C LEU A 247 -12.96 4.78 -17.69
N LYS A 248 -12.87 5.13 -18.97
CA LYS A 248 -13.88 4.86 -19.99
C LYS A 248 -13.27 4.17 -21.20
N GLY A 249 -13.93 3.13 -21.72
CA GLY A 249 -13.48 2.48 -22.95
C GLY A 249 -13.83 1.00 -23.01
N LYS A 250 -12.91 0.23 -23.59
CA LYS A 250 -13.05 -1.20 -23.81
C LYS A 250 -11.80 -1.95 -23.36
N ILE A 251 -12.00 -3.10 -22.72
CA ILE A 251 -10.96 -4.05 -22.37
C ILE A 251 -11.13 -5.29 -23.23
N LYS A 252 -10.02 -5.78 -23.78
CA LYS A 252 -9.96 -7.09 -24.44
C LYS A 252 -8.88 -7.92 -23.78
N ALA A 253 -9.20 -9.13 -23.39
CA ALA A 253 -8.22 -10.09 -22.88
C ALA A 253 -8.39 -11.43 -23.60
N SER A 254 -7.29 -12.10 -23.91
CA SER A 254 -7.30 -13.46 -24.44
C SER A 254 -6.19 -14.27 -23.80
N TRP A 255 -6.39 -15.57 -23.69
CA TRP A 255 -5.38 -16.46 -23.10
C TRP A 255 -5.33 -17.82 -23.77
N LYS A 256 -4.12 -18.40 -23.75
CA LYS A 256 -3.84 -19.77 -24.16
C LYS A 256 -3.27 -20.53 -22.99
N VAL A 257 -3.78 -21.73 -22.78
CA VAL A 257 -3.27 -22.70 -21.81
C VAL A 257 -2.34 -23.64 -22.56
N GLN A 258 -1.09 -23.73 -22.13
CA GLN A 258 -0.06 -24.60 -22.70
C GLN A 258 0.33 -25.70 -21.72
#